data_AF-A0A920FVA2-F1
#
_entry.id   AF-A0A920FVA2-F1
#
_cell.length_a   1.000
_cell.length_b   1.000
_cell.length_c   1.000
_cell.angle_alpha   90.00
_cell.angle_beta   90.00
_cell.angle_gamma   90.00
#
_symmetry.space_group_name_H-M   'P 1'
#
loop_
_entity.id
_entity.type
_entity.pdbx_description
1 polymer ?
#
loop_
_entity_poly.entity_id
_entity_poly.type
_entity_poly.pdbx_seq_one_letter_code
_entity_poly.pdbx_strand_id
1 'polypeptide(L)'
;MNIETSLSLSDPFCVDRHRDELKEFIEEYVDLVFCNFDEAKMFAQSETMADVSAFFQSFGKKIAMTASAEGAYYFHGETVAHQPAQKLNRSLIQQVQVIILQLAFLINIYQTKQLMRP
;
A
#
# COMPACT_ATOMS: atom_id res chain seq x y z
N MET A 1 -17.70 13.75 -11.31
CA MET A 1 -16.86 13.55 -10.11
C MET A 1 -16.16 12.21 -10.28
N ASN A 2 -14.83 12.16 -10.16
CA ASN A 2 -14.11 10.89 -10.17
C ASN A 2 -14.00 10.41 -8.71
N ILE A 3 -14.60 9.27 -8.40
CA ILE A 3 -14.50 8.64 -7.08
C ILE A 3 -13.25 7.76 -7.12
N GLU A 4 -12.30 7.98 -6.22
CA GLU A 4 -11.12 7.11 -6.10
C GLU A 4 -11.47 5.83 -5.35
N THR A 5 -11.07 4.68 -5.89
CA THR A 5 -11.29 3.35 -5.32
C THR A 5 -10.03 2.80 -4.68
N SER A 6 -10.18 2.15 -3.52
CA SER A 6 -9.06 1.52 -2.81
C SER A 6 -9.37 0.07 -2.43
N LEU A 7 -8.37 -0.80 -2.52
CA LEU A 7 -8.46 -2.22 -2.14
C LEU A 7 -7.36 -2.58 -1.14
N SER A 8 -7.66 -3.44 -0.17
CA SER A 8 -6.66 -4.08 0.70
C SER A 8 -6.46 -5.54 0.28
N LEU A 9 -5.20 -5.98 0.11
CA LEU A 9 -4.86 -7.36 -0.29
C LEU A 9 -5.25 -8.42 0.76
N SER A 10 -5.46 -8.00 2.01
CA SER A 10 -6.10 -8.75 3.10
C SER A 10 -5.29 -9.89 3.71
N ASP A 11 -4.90 -10.90 2.93
CA ASP A 11 -4.06 -11.99 3.43
C ASP A 11 -3.17 -12.61 2.33
N PRO A 12 -1.94 -13.03 2.65
CA PRO A 12 -0.98 -13.50 1.64
C PRO A 12 -1.41 -14.81 0.95
N PHE A 13 -2.16 -15.69 1.62
CA PHE A 13 -2.59 -16.96 1.02
C PHE A 13 -3.69 -16.77 -0.03
N CYS A 14 -4.61 -15.84 0.21
CA CYS A 14 -5.62 -15.43 -0.76
C CYS A 14 -4.96 -14.77 -1.96
N VAL A 15 -4.00 -13.88 -1.70
CA VAL A 15 -3.21 -13.21 -2.75
C VAL A 15 -2.50 -14.22 -3.64
N ASP A 16 -1.83 -15.22 -3.06
CA ASP A 16 -1.12 -16.23 -3.85
C ASP A 16 -2.07 -17.06 -4.73
N ARG A 17 -3.21 -17.51 -4.17
CA ARG A 17 -4.19 -18.33 -4.90
C ARG A 17 -4.90 -17.60 -6.03
N HIS A 18 -5.21 -16.31 -5.83
CA HIS A 18 -6.02 -15.51 -6.74
C HIS A 18 -5.21 -14.39 -7.40
N ARG A 19 -3.89 -14.54 -7.46
CA ARG A 19 -2.95 -13.48 -7.84
C ARG A 19 -3.31 -12.83 -9.17
N ASP A 20 -3.54 -13.63 -10.20
CA ASP A 20 -3.78 -13.12 -11.55
C ASP A 20 -5.15 -12.44 -11.66
N GLU A 21 -6.19 -13.02 -11.05
CA GLU A 21 -7.52 -12.42 -10.94
C GLU A 21 -7.46 -11.07 -10.19
N LEU A 22 -6.72 -11.02 -9.08
CA LEU A 22 -6.49 -9.77 -8.31
C LEU A 22 -5.74 -8.75 -9.13
N LYS A 23 -4.73 -9.18 -9.90
CA LYS A 23 -3.93 -8.28 -10.73
C LYS A 23 -4.79 -7.63 -11.81
N GLU A 24 -5.55 -8.42 -12.56
CA GLU A 24 -6.49 -7.92 -13.58
C GLU A 24 -7.50 -6.95 -12.97
N PHE A 25 -8.09 -7.34 -11.82
CA PHE A 25 -9.06 -6.50 -11.12
C PHE A 25 -8.46 -5.17 -10.65
N ILE A 26 -7.23 -5.18 -10.11
CA ILE A 26 -6.56 -3.98 -9.64
C ILE A 26 -6.18 -3.06 -10.81
N GLU A 27 -5.68 -3.64 -11.91
CA GLU A 27 -5.34 -2.91 -13.12
C GLU A 27 -6.53 -2.15 -13.69
N GLU A 28 -7.72 -2.76 -13.68
CA GLU A 28 -8.90 -2.17 -14.29
C GLU A 28 -9.73 -1.27 -13.33
N TYR A 29 -9.86 -1.62 -12.05
CA TYR A 29 -10.87 -1.00 -11.17
C TYR A 29 -10.34 -0.28 -9.93
N VAL A 30 -9.04 -0.40 -9.62
CA VAL A 30 -8.47 0.10 -8.35
C VAL A 30 -7.47 1.22 -8.60
N ASP A 31 -7.61 2.33 -7.87
CA ASP A 31 -6.66 3.44 -7.91
C ASP A 31 -5.52 3.25 -6.90
N LEU A 32 -5.84 2.68 -5.74
CA LEU A 32 -4.91 2.46 -4.64
C LEU A 32 -5.01 1.06 -4.02
N VAL A 33 -3.87 0.41 -3.84
CA VAL A 33 -3.75 -0.84 -3.08
C VAL A 33 -3.11 -0.62 -1.72
N PHE A 34 -3.71 -1.20 -0.68
CA PHE A 34 -3.09 -1.38 0.62
C PHE A 34 -2.61 -2.83 0.78
N CYS A 35 -1.42 -3.00 1.32
CA CYS A 35 -0.91 -4.34 1.64
C CYS A 35 0.11 -4.30 2.78
N ASN A 36 0.44 -5.44 3.33
CA ASN A 36 1.72 -5.62 4.04
C ASN A 36 2.78 -6.22 3.13
N PHE A 37 4.01 -6.31 3.62
CA PHE A 37 5.13 -6.85 2.85
C PHE A 37 4.96 -8.32 2.46
N ASP A 38 4.31 -9.13 3.29
CA ASP A 38 4.08 -10.55 2.97
C ASP A 38 3.06 -10.71 1.83
N GLU A 39 1.97 -9.96 1.85
CA GLU A 39 1.00 -9.88 0.74
C GLU A 39 1.67 -9.34 -0.53
N ALA A 40 2.51 -8.31 -0.40
CA ALA A 40 3.22 -7.72 -1.52
C ALA A 40 4.17 -8.71 -2.20
N LYS A 41 4.89 -9.53 -1.43
CA LYS A 41 5.73 -10.62 -1.94
C LYS A 41 4.92 -11.62 -2.77
N MET A 42 3.77 -12.07 -2.26
CA MET A 42 2.91 -13.02 -2.97
C MET A 42 2.34 -12.39 -4.26
N PHE A 43 1.93 -11.12 -4.19
CA PHE A 43 1.39 -10.41 -5.35
C PHE A 43 2.47 -10.15 -6.41
N ALA A 44 3.65 -9.70 -6.00
CA ALA A 44 4.79 -9.43 -6.88
C ALA A 44 5.53 -10.71 -7.32
N GLN A 45 5.20 -11.88 -6.75
CA GLN A 45 5.94 -13.14 -6.93
C GLN A 45 7.44 -12.92 -6.72
N SER A 46 7.77 -12.32 -5.58
CA SER A 46 9.09 -11.81 -5.23
C SER A 46 9.37 -12.07 -3.76
N GLU A 47 10.65 -12.21 -3.40
CA GLU A 47 11.05 -12.50 -2.01
C GLU A 47 11.71 -11.31 -1.31
N THR A 48 12.28 -10.37 -2.08
CA THR A 48 13.04 -9.25 -1.53
C THR A 48 12.30 -7.93 -1.66
N MET A 49 12.61 -7.00 -0.76
CA MET A 49 12.07 -5.63 -0.82
C MET A 49 12.44 -4.93 -2.14
N ALA A 50 13.64 -5.20 -2.67
CA ALA A 50 14.11 -4.62 -3.92
C ALA A 50 13.23 -5.09 -5.10
N ASP A 51 12.95 -6.39 -5.18
CA ASP A 51 12.14 -6.97 -6.24
C ASP A 51 10.67 -6.51 -6.15
N VAL A 52 10.10 -6.51 -4.93
CA VAL A 52 8.75 -5.97 -4.67
C VAL A 52 8.66 -4.50 -5.06
N SER A 53 9.66 -3.70 -4.69
CA SER A 53 9.73 -2.28 -5.05
C SER A 53 9.80 -2.07 -6.56
N ALA A 54 10.63 -2.84 -7.27
CA ALA A 54 10.73 -2.77 -8.73
C ALA A 54 9.41 -3.14 -9.42
N PHE A 55 8.76 -4.23 -8.95
CA PHE A 55 7.45 -4.64 -9.44
C PHE A 55 6.42 -3.51 -9.25
N PHE A 56 6.29 -2.96 -8.04
CA PHE A 56 5.32 -1.90 -7.74
C PHE A 56 5.57 -0.60 -8.49
N GLN A 57 6.82 -0.22 -8.72
CA GLN A 57 7.14 0.93 -9.56
C GLN A 57 6.68 0.73 -11.01
N SER A 58 6.82 -0.48 -11.54
CA SER A 58 6.37 -0.83 -12.90
C SER A 58 4.86 -1.04 -13.02
N PHE A 59 4.19 -1.39 -11.91
CA PHE A 59 2.77 -1.74 -11.89
C PHE A 59 1.85 -0.52 -12.10
N GLY A 60 2.35 0.70 -11.91
CA GLY A 60 1.66 1.94 -12.30
C GLY A 60 0.46 2.34 -11.40
N LYS A 61 0.16 1.56 -10.37
CA LYS A 61 -0.88 1.87 -9.37
C LYS A 61 -0.30 2.59 -8.16
N LYS A 62 -1.15 3.27 -7.40
CA LYS A 62 -0.76 3.79 -6.09
C LYS A 62 -0.75 2.62 -5.12
N ILE A 63 0.31 2.46 -4.33
CA ILE A 63 0.39 1.37 -3.36
C ILE A 63 0.87 1.92 -2.04
N ALA A 64 0.15 1.62 -0.96
CA ALA A 64 0.55 1.86 0.41
C ALA A 64 0.85 0.51 1.09
N MET A 65 2.12 0.23 1.31
CA MET A 65 2.59 -1.04 1.84
C MET A 65 3.14 -0.87 3.26
N THR A 66 2.67 -1.68 4.19
CA THR A 66 3.25 -1.78 5.54
C THR A 66 4.38 -2.80 5.56
N ALA A 67 5.42 -2.53 6.32
CA ALA A 67 6.61 -3.36 6.42
C ALA A 67 7.04 -3.55 7.89
N SER A 68 6.08 -3.67 8.79
CA SER A 68 6.31 -3.97 10.22
C SER A 68 7.36 -3.04 10.85
N ALA A 69 8.52 -3.58 11.26
CA ALA A 69 9.60 -2.81 11.89
C ALA A 69 10.28 -1.81 10.93
N GLU A 70 10.18 -2.02 9.62
CA GLU A 70 10.64 -1.08 8.60
C GLU A 70 9.69 0.11 8.44
N GLY A 71 8.46 0.03 8.95
CA GLY A 71 7.46 1.09 8.83
C GLY A 71 6.51 0.89 7.66
N ALA A 72 6.41 1.86 6.76
CA ALA A 72 5.53 1.82 5.60
C ALA A 72 6.15 2.50 4.37
N TYR A 73 5.74 2.05 3.19
CA TYR A 73 6.18 2.53 1.89
C TYR A 73 4.98 2.96 1.07
N TYR A 74 5.17 3.98 0.24
CA TYR A 74 4.20 4.40 -0.76
C TYR A 74 4.86 4.37 -2.14
N PHE A 75 4.18 3.77 -3.12
CA PHE A 75 4.64 3.66 -4.51
C PHE A 75 3.65 4.34 -5.44
N HIS A 76 4.17 5.06 -6.45
CA HIS A 76 3.39 5.55 -7.58
C HIS A 76 4.31 5.83 -8.78
N GLY A 77 4.29 4.95 -9.79
CA GLY A 77 5.28 4.98 -10.87
C GLY A 77 6.69 4.86 -10.29
N GLU A 78 7.63 5.67 -10.74
CA GLU A 78 9.01 5.70 -10.22
C GLU A 78 9.13 6.33 -8.82
N THR A 79 8.06 6.90 -8.28
CA THR A 79 8.09 7.54 -6.95
C THR A 79 7.94 6.49 -5.86
N VAL A 80 8.92 6.46 -4.95
CA VAL A 80 8.87 5.66 -3.71
C VAL A 80 9.07 6.59 -2.51
N ALA A 81 8.12 6.59 -1.58
CA ALA A 81 8.24 7.28 -0.31
C ALA A 81 8.29 6.25 0.83
N HIS A 82 9.18 6.45 1.79
CA HIS A 82 9.35 5.56 2.95
C HIS A 82 9.12 6.35 4.23
N GLN A 83 8.34 5.77 5.14
CA GLN A 83 8.10 6.28 6.48
C GLN A 83 8.54 5.20 7.49
N PRO A 84 9.63 5.41 8.24
CA PRO A 84 10.12 4.41 9.19
C PRO A 84 9.16 4.20 10.36
N ALA A 85 9.16 2.99 10.93
CA ALA A 85 8.33 2.68 12.10
C ALA A 85 8.74 3.54 13.31
N GLN A 86 7.73 4.06 14.03
CA GLN A 86 7.96 4.73 15.30
C GLN A 86 7.89 3.73 16.46
N LYS A 87 8.87 3.80 17.37
CA LYS A 87 8.92 2.94 18.54
C LYS A 87 7.84 3.37 19.55
N LEU A 88 6.79 2.58 19.69
CA LEU A 88 5.72 2.85 20.65
C LEU A 88 6.05 2.29 22.04
N ASN A 89 5.72 3.04 23.08
CA ASN A 89 5.91 2.62 24.47
C ASN A 89 4.78 1.66 24.91
N ARG A 90 5.11 0.66 25.76
CA ARG A 90 4.39 -0.64 25.91
C ARG A 90 2.92 -0.65 26.36
N SER A 91 2.27 0.46 26.65
CA SER A 91 0.91 0.48 27.24
C SER A 91 -0.27 0.67 26.28
N LEU A 92 -0.06 0.68 24.95
CA LEU A 92 -1.11 0.93 23.95
C LEU A 92 -1.10 -0.02 22.73
N ILE A 93 -0.44 -1.19 22.86
CA ILE A 93 0.29 -1.79 21.72
C ILE A 93 -0.50 -2.72 20.76
N GLN A 94 -1.80 -2.98 20.91
CA GLN A 94 -2.50 -3.87 19.95
C GLN A 94 -3.65 -3.29 19.12
N GLN A 95 -3.96 -1.99 19.19
CA GLN A 95 -5.11 -1.44 18.43
C GLN A 95 -4.81 -0.24 17.50
N VAL A 96 -3.58 0.28 17.45
CA VAL A 96 -3.34 1.60 16.81
C VAL A 96 -2.61 1.51 15.45
N GLN A 97 -1.93 0.42 15.15
CA GLN A 97 -1.10 0.32 13.92
C GLN A 97 -1.92 0.17 12.62
N VAL A 98 -3.13 -0.41 12.70
CA VAL A 98 -4.07 -0.54 11.57
C VAL A 98 -4.86 0.75 11.30
N ILE A 99 -5.04 1.60 12.31
CA ILE A 99 -5.84 2.84 12.21
C ILE A 99 -5.02 4.05 11.70
N ILE A 100 -3.71 4.10 11.96
CA ILE A 100 -2.83 5.22 11.54
C ILE A 100 -2.57 5.24 10.01
N LEU A 101 -2.48 4.09 9.34
CA LEU A 101 -2.43 4.02 7.86
C LEU A 101 -3.77 4.40 7.22
N GLN A 102 -4.88 4.05 7.87
CA GLN A 102 -6.21 4.44 7.42
C GLN A 102 -6.42 5.97 7.49
N LEU A 103 -5.87 6.70 8.47
CA LEU A 103 -6.08 8.16 8.56
C LEU A 103 -5.03 9.00 7.81
N ALA A 104 -3.76 8.57 7.76
CA ALA A 104 -2.70 9.31 7.05
C ALA A 104 -2.88 9.27 5.51
N PHE A 105 -3.39 8.15 4.97
CA PHE A 105 -3.75 8.05 3.55
C PHE A 105 -4.96 8.92 3.18
N LEU A 106 -5.99 8.92 4.03
CA LEU A 106 -7.21 9.71 3.85
C LEU A 106 -6.99 11.23 3.93
N ILE A 107 -6.02 11.74 4.72
CA ILE A 107 -5.76 13.19 4.86
C ILE A 107 -4.80 13.72 3.78
N ASN A 108 -3.82 12.93 3.32
CA ASN A 108 -2.82 13.43 2.37
C ASN A 108 -3.39 13.53 0.93
N ILE A 109 -4.14 12.53 0.44
CA ILE A 109 -4.83 12.63 -0.86
C ILE A 109 -5.83 13.79 -0.91
N TYR A 110 -6.49 14.08 0.20
CA TYR A 110 -7.43 15.20 0.28
C TYR A 110 -6.72 16.57 0.19
N GLN A 111 -5.51 16.71 0.73
CA GLN A 111 -4.72 17.96 0.74
C GLN A 111 -3.98 18.22 -0.59
N THR A 112 -3.47 17.19 -1.27
CA THR A 112 -2.75 17.38 -2.55
C THR A 112 -3.69 17.70 -3.72
N LYS A 113 -4.95 17.22 -3.72
CA LYS A 113 -5.92 17.56 -4.79
C LYS A 113 -6.62 18.92 -4.63
N GLN A 114 -6.65 19.55 -3.45
CA GLN A 114 -7.06 20.96 -3.30
C GLN A 114 -5.96 21.92 -3.79
N LEU A 115 -4.68 21.53 -3.65
CA LEU A 115 -3.54 22.35 -4.08
C LEU A 115 -3.28 22.35 -5.61
N MET A 116 -3.89 21.43 -6.37
CA MET A 116 -3.82 21.41 -7.85
C MET A 116 -5.03 22.07 -8.54
N ARG A 117 -5.69 23.03 -7.87
CA ARG A 117 -6.66 23.94 -8.50
C ARG A 117 -6.12 25.37 -8.37
N PRO A 118 -6.11 26.21 -9.43
CA PRO A 118 -6.42 25.96 -10.85
C PRO A 118 -5.23 25.48 -11.69
#